data_AF-A0A7R8VN29-F1
#
_entry.id   AF-A0A7R8VN29-F1
#
_cell.length_a   1.000
_cell.length_b   1.000
_cell.length_c   1.000
_cell.angle_alpha   90.00
_cell.angle_beta   90.00
_cell.angle_gamma   90.00
#
_symmetry.space_group_name_H-M   'P 1'
#
loop_
_entity.id
_entity.type
_entity.pdbx_description
1 polymer ?
#
loop_
_entity_poly.entity_id
_entity_poly.type
_entity_poly.pdbx_seq_one_letter_code
_entity_poly.pdbx_strand_id
1 'polypeptide(L)'
;MKKRSKTDKLYTDVRLLGIKVIDDVLKEISIGLEEAQKVRLDTETAMDELKAECGLGEMANMKQCLRLLLQRLWACPQIMGISLVDQNGLPMLKVETTQMPLHLHRAIVTFEKTLIELQYMIDNVDRLNNTLNSKLILLMEFYEDLPSLGPQSGYKGKKYNRMLENYTWNVRILRGQLDLLAASKKECSNSIAQVHSSSPIFENYVSRERSPGFNRNQRKLNLFSKRPSLDPNKMVANASGRSPTSSAPLSPANEIKPKSILKKSNSNIEQGSVGPKKLSPTTSTRSNSWVAENPEPVKNTSESF
;
A
#
# COMPACT_ATOMS: atom_id res chain seq x y z
N MET A 1 4.03 -15.45 11.07
CA MET A 1 5.13 -14.91 10.23
C MET A 1 4.64 -14.80 8.79
N LYS A 2 4.17 -13.63 8.33
CA LYS A 2 3.95 -13.36 6.91
C LYS A 2 5.33 -13.44 6.22
N LYS A 3 5.51 -14.34 5.25
CA LYS A 3 6.74 -14.38 4.44
C LYS A 3 6.85 -13.04 3.72
N ARG A 4 7.98 -12.32 3.90
CA ARG A 4 8.33 -11.14 3.10
C ARG A 4 8.06 -11.45 1.63
N SER A 5 7.27 -10.62 0.97
CA SER A 5 6.91 -10.87 -0.42
C SER A 5 8.14 -10.73 -1.31
N LYS A 6 8.18 -11.45 -2.44
CA LYS A 6 9.27 -11.35 -3.41
C LYS A 6 9.39 -9.93 -3.99
N THR A 7 8.28 -9.19 -3.99
CA THR A 7 8.16 -7.78 -4.36
C THR A 7 8.83 -6.85 -3.35
N ASP A 8 8.66 -7.07 -2.04
CA ASP A 8 9.31 -6.24 -1.01
C ASP A 8 10.84 -6.30 -1.06
N LYS A 9 11.37 -7.47 -1.43
CA LYS A 9 12.82 -7.67 -1.58
C LYS A 9 13.38 -7.01 -2.84
N LEU A 10 12.54 -6.75 -3.86
CA LEU A 10 12.97 -6.07 -5.09
C LEU A 10 13.07 -4.55 -4.91
N TYR A 11 12.33 -3.96 -3.96
CA TYR A 11 12.33 -2.51 -3.73
C TYR A 11 13.53 -2.00 -2.92
N THR A 12 14.31 -2.88 -2.30
CA THR A 12 15.46 -2.49 -1.45
C THR A 12 16.81 -3.06 -1.91
N ASP A 13 16.84 -3.89 -2.96
CA ASP A 13 18.08 -4.56 -3.40
C ASP A 13 18.91 -3.67 -4.35
N VAL A 14 19.89 -2.99 -3.77
CA VAL A 14 20.89 -2.17 -4.49
C VAL A 14 21.92 -3.08 -5.17
N ARG A 15 22.31 -2.74 -6.40
CA ARG A 15 23.28 -3.50 -7.19
C ARG A 15 24.61 -2.76 -7.30
N LEU A 16 25.68 -3.37 -6.83
CA LEU A 16 27.03 -2.80 -6.97
C LEU A 16 27.47 -2.72 -8.44
N LEU A 17 28.32 -1.74 -8.72
CA LEU A 17 28.87 -1.43 -10.03
C LEU A 17 30.33 -1.88 -10.16
N GLY A 18 31.03 -1.99 -9.03
CA GLY A 18 32.46 -2.29 -8.94
C GLY A 18 33.35 -1.06 -9.18
N ILE A 19 32.78 0.14 -9.11
CA ILE A 19 33.53 1.40 -9.01
C ILE A 19 33.46 1.82 -7.55
N LYS A 20 34.60 1.79 -6.85
CA LYS A 20 34.67 1.95 -5.39
C LYS A 20 33.92 3.17 -4.87
N VAL A 21 34.15 4.34 -5.46
CA VAL A 21 33.53 5.61 -5.04
C VAL A 21 32.00 5.53 -5.12
N ILE A 22 31.46 4.94 -6.19
CA ILE A 22 30.01 4.80 -6.36
C ILE A 22 29.47 3.70 -5.45
N ASP A 23 30.18 2.58 -5.33
CA ASP A 23 29.78 1.45 -4.49
C ASP A 23 29.69 1.82 -3.01
N ASP A 24 30.53 2.74 -2.53
CA ASP A 24 30.46 3.23 -1.15
C ASP A 24 29.17 4.05 -0.93
N VAL A 25 28.78 4.90 -1.89
CA VAL A 25 27.47 5.60 -1.86
C VAL A 25 26.30 4.63 -1.95
N LEU A 26 26.41 3.57 -2.77
CA LEU A 26 25.37 2.55 -2.92
C LEU A 26 25.13 1.75 -1.63
N LYS A 27 26.18 1.50 -0.83
CA LYS A 27 26.02 0.88 0.50
C LYS A 27 25.25 1.78 1.46
N GLU A 28 25.54 3.08 1.47
CA GLU A 28 24.78 4.04 2.28
C GLU A 28 23.31 4.12 1.85
N ILE A 29 23.05 4.10 0.53
CA ILE A 29 21.69 4.02 0.01
C ILE A 29 20.99 2.76 0.51
N SER A 30 21.66 1.60 0.48
CA SER A 30 21.08 0.34 0.97
C SER A 30 20.59 0.45 2.42
N ILE A 31 21.38 1.08 3.30
CA ILE A 31 21.00 1.30 4.70
C ILE A 31 19.76 2.18 4.80
N GLY A 32 19.73 3.30 4.07
CA GLY A 32 18.57 4.21 4.06
C GLY A 32 17.31 3.57 3.48
N LEU A 33 17.44 2.70 2.47
CA LEU A 33 16.33 1.96 1.89
C LEU A 33 15.74 0.95 2.88
N GLU A 34 16.60 0.24 3.62
CA GLU A 34 16.17 -0.69 4.68
C GLU A 34 15.45 0.04 5.82
N GLU A 35 15.98 1.17 6.28
CA GLU A 35 15.35 1.99 7.30
C GLU A 35 13.98 2.50 6.84
N ALA A 36 13.90 3.06 5.64
CA ALA A 36 12.65 3.54 5.05
C ALA A 36 11.61 2.42 4.86
N GLN A 37 12.04 1.20 4.49
CA GLN A 37 11.14 0.05 4.39
C GLN A 37 10.64 -0.38 5.77
N LYS A 38 11.52 -0.41 6.78
CA LYS A 38 11.16 -0.80 8.15
C LYS A 38 10.05 0.10 8.70
N VAL A 39 10.20 1.42 8.64
CA VAL A 39 9.21 2.35 9.23
C VAL A 39 7.84 2.22 8.55
N ARG A 40 7.80 2.01 7.23
CA ARG A 40 6.54 1.72 6.53
C ARG A 40 5.90 0.41 6.99
N LEU A 41 6.68 -0.66 7.07
CA LEU A 41 6.17 -1.97 7.49
C LEU A 41 5.67 -1.97 8.94
N ASP A 42 6.33 -1.24 9.83
CA ASP A 42 5.91 -1.11 11.22
C ASP A 42 4.52 -0.43 11.29
N THR A 43 4.31 0.61 10.47
CA THR A 43 3.02 1.30 10.33
C THR A 43 1.92 0.39 9.77
N GLU A 44 2.20 -0.32 8.67
CA GLU A 44 1.27 -1.27 8.06
C GLU A 44 0.90 -2.39 9.05
N THR A 45 1.90 -2.89 9.79
CA THR A 45 1.71 -3.95 10.78
C THR A 45 0.84 -3.47 11.94
N ALA A 46 1.08 -2.28 12.48
CA ALA A 46 0.26 -1.71 13.55
C ALA A 46 -1.19 -1.52 13.10
N MET A 47 -1.40 -1.04 11.87
CA MET A 47 -2.73 -0.88 11.31
C MET A 47 -3.43 -2.24 11.09
N ASP A 48 -2.72 -3.26 10.61
CA ASP A 48 -3.25 -4.62 10.46
C ASP A 48 -3.60 -5.27 11.81
N GLU A 49 -2.78 -5.08 12.85
CA GLU A 49 -3.06 -5.50 14.22
C GLU A 49 -4.35 -4.84 14.74
N LEU A 50 -4.52 -3.54 14.52
CA LEU A 50 -5.74 -2.82 14.90
C LEU A 50 -6.97 -3.34 14.18
N LYS A 51 -6.89 -3.58 12.87
CA LYS A 51 -7.99 -4.17 12.09
C LYS A 51 -8.38 -5.54 12.64
N ALA A 52 -7.39 -6.37 12.99
CA ALA A 52 -7.60 -7.69 13.57
C ALA A 52 -8.27 -7.62 14.95
N GLU A 53 -7.82 -6.74 15.84
CA GLU A 53 -8.46 -6.50 17.14
C GLU A 53 -9.90 -5.97 16.99
N CYS A 54 -10.14 -5.18 15.97
CA CYS A 54 -11.48 -4.74 15.60
C CYS A 54 -12.30 -5.85 14.91
N GLY A 55 -11.71 -6.93 14.41
CA GLY A 55 -12.40 -7.95 13.61
C GLY A 55 -12.91 -7.39 12.28
N LEU A 56 -12.19 -6.42 11.72
CA LEU A 56 -12.51 -5.77 10.44
C LEU A 56 -11.66 -6.36 9.30
N GLY A 57 -12.13 -6.18 8.06
CA GLY A 57 -11.40 -6.63 6.88
C GLY A 57 -10.17 -5.76 6.55
N GLU A 58 -9.32 -6.25 5.64
CA GLU A 58 -8.04 -5.61 5.27
C GLU A 58 -8.18 -4.17 4.73
N MET A 59 -9.33 -3.86 4.13
CA MET A 59 -9.65 -2.53 3.57
C MET A 59 -10.17 -1.53 4.61
N ALA A 60 -10.23 -1.91 5.89
CA ALA A 60 -10.75 -1.03 6.92
C ALA A 60 -9.79 0.11 7.25
N ASN A 61 -10.34 1.29 7.48
CA ASN A 61 -9.56 2.49 7.84
C ASN A 61 -9.63 2.79 9.35
N MET A 62 -8.78 3.72 9.78
CA MET A 62 -8.67 4.13 11.18
C MET A 62 -10.02 4.60 11.77
N LYS A 63 -10.80 5.36 11.00
CA LYS A 63 -12.14 5.81 11.42
C LYS A 63 -13.11 4.65 11.69
N GLN A 64 -13.08 3.61 10.86
CA GLN A 64 -13.91 2.42 11.03
C GLN A 64 -13.49 1.61 12.25
N CYS A 65 -12.18 1.43 12.46
CA CYS A 65 -11.64 0.78 13.67
C CYS A 65 -12.09 1.52 14.93
N LEU A 66 -11.89 2.84 14.97
CA LEU A 66 -12.31 3.68 16.09
C LEU A 66 -13.81 3.61 16.35
N ARG A 67 -14.64 3.73 15.31
CA ARG A 67 -16.10 3.64 15.45
C ARG A 67 -16.52 2.32 16.11
N LEU A 68 -15.93 1.21 15.69
CA LEU A 68 -16.26 -0.09 16.25
C LEU A 68 -15.75 -0.26 17.68
N LEU A 69 -14.54 0.22 17.98
CA LEU A 69 -13.99 0.25 19.33
C LEU A 69 -14.92 1.03 20.27
N LEU A 70 -15.32 2.24 19.88
CA LEU A 70 -16.25 3.06 20.65
C LEU A 70 -17.60 2.36 20.86
N GLN A 71 -18.17 1.75 19.82
CA GLN A 71 -19.42 0.99 19.95
C GLN A 71 -19.30 -0.14 21.00
N ARG A 72 -18.17 -0.84 21.04
CA ARG A 72 -17.92 -1.90 22.05
C ARG A 72 -17.77 -1.33 23.45
N LEU A 73 -17.12 -0.17 23.57
CA LEU A 73 -16.97 0.52 24.85
C LEU A 73 -18.33 1.04 25.38
N TRP A 74 -19.18 1.62 24.53
CA TRP A 74 -20.52 2.06 24.96
C TRP A 74 -21.45 0.91 25.36
N ALA A 75 -21.26 -0.28 24.78
CA ALA A 75 -22.02 -1.46 25.16
C ALA A 75 -21.62 -2.04 26.53
N CYS A 76 -20.51 -1.57 27.12
CA CYS A 76 -19.94 -2.07 28.36
C CYS A 76 -20.49 -1.26 29.56
N PRO A 77 -21.25 -1.89 30.48
CA PRO A 77 -21.88 -1.18 31.59
C PRO A 77 -20.88 -0.66 32.63
N GLN A 78 -19.63 -1.15 32.63
CA GLN A 78 -18.58 -0.66 33.51
C GLN A 78 -18.02 0.71 33.08
N ILE A 79 -18.28 1.12 31.84
CA ILE A 79 -17.75 2.36 31.27
C ILE A 79 -18.69 3.51 31.62
N MET A 80 -18.14 4.48 32.34
CA MET A 80 -18.85 5.67 32.81
C MET A 80 -18.73 6.82 31.81
N GLY A 81 -17.60 6.91 31.09
CA GLY A 81 -17.31 8.01 30.17
C GLY A 81 -16.22 7.65 29.17
N ILE A 82 -16.28 8.28 28.00
CA ILE A 82 -15.29 8.14 26.93
C ILE A 82 -15.06 9.51 26.32
N SER A 83 -13.79 9.89 26.14
CA SER A 83 -13.40 11.11 25.44
C SER A 83 -12.15 10.86 24.60
N LEU A 84 -12.02 11.61 23.50
CA LEU A 84 -10.75 11.72 22.77
C LEU A 84 -10.08 12.99 23.26
N VAL A 85 -8.86 12.84 23.76
CA VAL A 85 -8.05 13.96 24.25
C VAL A 85 -6.81 14.06 23.40
N ASP A 86 -6.56 15.25 22.89
CA ASP A 86 -5.32 15.55 22.20
C ASP A 86 -4.16 15.47 23.22
N GLN A 87 -3.23 14.55 22.97
CA GLN A 87 -1.99 14.40 23.71
C GLN A 87 -0.85 14.45 22.71
N ASN A 88 -0.07 15.53 22.75
CA ASN A 88 1.07 15.77 21.86
C ASN A 88 0.69 15.73 20.36
N GLY A 89 -0.48 16.25 19.98
CA GLY A 89 -0.97 16.25 18.59
C GLY A 89 -1.70 14.97 18.20
N LEU A 90 -1.79 13.98 19.10
CA LEU A 90 -2.43 12.70 18.85
C LEU A 90 -3.76 12.56 19.61
N PRO A 91 -4.82 12.10 18.95
CA PRO A 91 -6.12 11.90 19.58
C PRO A 91 -6.17 10.59 20.38
N MET A 92 -5.75 10.67 21.64
CA MET A 92 -5.70 9.53 22.56
C MET A 92 -7.06 9.26 23.21
N LEU A 93 -7.35 7.99 23.51
CA LEU A 93 -8.66 7.60 24.03
C LEU A 93 -8.65 7.52 25.56
N LYS A 94 -9.37 8.42 26.21
CA LYS A 94 -9.57 8.37 27.66
C LYS A 94 -10.91 7.72 27.97
N VAL A 95 -10.85 6.63 28.74
CA VAL A 95 -12.04 5.87 29.18
C VAL A 95 -12.13 5.92 30.70
N GLU A 96 -13.22 6.46 31.20
CA GLU A 96 -13.58 6.45 32.62
C GLU A 96 -14.31 5.14 32.91
N THR A 97 -13.73 4.30 33.76
CA THR A 97 -14.30 2.99 34.12
C THR A 97 -13.87 2.57 35.52
N THR A 98 -14.76 1.88 36.24
CA THR A 98 -14.42 1.24 37.51
C THR A 98 -13.60 -0.03 37.30
N GLN A 99 -13.86 -0.76 36.21
CA GLN A 99 -13.15 -1.98 35.86
C GLN A 99 -13.12 -2.17 34.34
N MET A 100 -11.92 -2.22 33.76
CA MET A 100 -11.76 -2.39 32.31
C MET A 100 -11.77 -3.88 31.92
N PRO A 101 -12.68 -4.34 31.03
CA PRO A 101 -12.59 -5.68 30.46
C PRO A 101 -11.30 -5.86 29.65
N LEU A 102 -10.62 -7.00 29.83
CA LEU A 102 -9.30 -7.26 29.25
C LEU A 102 -9.25 -7.09 27.72
N HIS A 103 -10.26 -7.58 27.00
CA HIS A 103 -10.31 -7.48 25.54
C HIS A 103 -10.49 -6.03 25.05
N LEU A 104 -11.22 -5.19 25.79
CA LEU A 104 -11.37 -3.77 25.47
C LEU A 104 -10.08 -3.03 25.78
N HIS A 105 -9.44 -3.32 26.91
CA HIS A 105 -8.14 -2.74 27.23
C HIS A 105 -7.12 -3.01 26.12
N ARG A 106 -7.01 -4.26 25.67
CA ARG A 106 -6.11 -4.64 24.57
C ARG A 106 -6.41 -3.86 23.29
N ALA A 107 -7.68 -3.73 22.92
CA ALA A 107 -8.08 -2.99 21.73
C ALA A 107 -7.74 -1.48 21.82
N ILE A 108 -7.88 -0.87 23.01
CA ILE A 108 -7.47 0.52 23.25
C ILE A 108 -5.96 0.67 23.09
N VAL A 109 -5.18 -0.20 23.74
CA VAL A 109 -3.70 -0.17 23.65
C VAL A 109 -3.24 -0.33 22.21
N THR A 110 -3.84 -1.25 21.44
CA THR A 110 -3.52 -1.42 20.02
C THR A 110 -3.88 -0.19 19.19
N PHE A 111 -5.02 0.46 19.48
CA PHE A 111 -5.41 1.71 18.81
C PHE A 111 -4.40 2.84 19.08
N GLU A 112 -4.03 3.05 20.34
CA GLU A 112 -3.07 4.10 20.72
C GLU A 112 -1.67 3.81 20.17
N LYS A 113 -1.21 2.55 20.24
CA LYS A 113 0.03 2.11 19.60
C LYS A 113 0.02 2.44 18.10
N THR A 114 -1.09 2.20 17.41
CA THR A 114 -1.19 2.50 15.98
C THR A 114 -1.05 3.99 15.71
N LEU A 115 -1.65 4.86 16.52
CA LEU A 115 -1.48 6.31 16.40
C LEU A 115 -0.02 6.74 16.62
N ILE A 116 0.66 6.13 17.59
CA ILE A 116 2.08 6.40 17.86
C ILE A 116 2.95 6.02 16.65
N GLU A 117 2.74 4.84 16.06
CA GLU A 117 3.49 4.38 14.88
C GLU A 117 3.22 5.28 13.65
N LEU A 118 1.97 5.69 13.43
CA LEU A 118 1.62 6.63 12.36
C LEU A 118 2.34 7.98 12.53
N GLN A 119 2.41 8.50 13.75
CA GLN A 119 3.10 9.75 14.04
C GLN A 119 4.62 9.61 13.87
N TYR A 120 5.18 8.50 14.36
CA TYR A 120 6.59 8.20 14.20
C TYR A 120 7.00 8.18 12.71
N MET A 121 6.16 7.61 11.84
CA MET A 121 6.38 7.65 10.39
C MET A 121 6.37 9.09 9.84
N ILE A 122 5.44 9.94 10.27
CA ILE A 122 5.35 11.34 9.83
C ILE A 122 6.61 12.12 10.24
N ASP A 123 7.06 11.95 11.48
CA ASP A 123 8.20 12.67 12.04
C ASP A 123 9.53 12.25 11.40
N ASN A 124 9.63 10.98 10.98
CA ASN A 124 10.87 10.44 10.40
C ASN A 124 10.96 10.58 8.89
N VAL A 125 9.84 10.74 8.17
CA VAL A 125 9.84 10.75 6.70
C VAL A 125 10.72 11.84 6.13
N ASP A 126 10.71 13.05 6.69
CA ASP A 126 11.44 14.18 6.10
C ASP A 126 12.95 13.95 6.20
N ARG A 127 13.44 13.42 7.33
CA ARG A 127 14.84 13.02 7.49
C ARG A 127 15.24 11.95 6.46
N LEU A 128 14.42 10.91 6.31
CA LEU A 128 14.67 9.81 5.39
C LEU A 128 14.65 10.28 3.92
N ASN A 129 13.65 11.10 3.55
CA ASN A 129 13.55 11.70 2.23
C ASN A 129 14.76 12.57 1.93
N ASN A 130 15.16 13.45 2.84
CA ASN A 130 16.32 14.32 2.63
C ASN A 130 17.60 13.49 2.44
N THR A 131 17.80 12.47 3.27
CA THR A 131 18.95 11.57 3.17
C THR A 131 18.97 10.86 1.82
N LEU A 132 17.89 10.16 1.45
CA LEU A 132 17.81 9.42 0.19
C LEU A 132 17.84 10.32 -1.05
N ASN A 133 17.21 11.49 -1.00
CA ASN A 133 17.19 12.45 -2.10
C ASN A 133 18.59 13.06 -2.33
N SER A 134 19.35 13.36 -1.28
CA SER A 134 20.74 13.81 -1.44
C SER A 134 21.61 12.77 -2.15
N LYS A 135 21.42 11.47 -1.85
CA LYS A 135 22.12 10.39 -2.53
C LYS A 135 21.63 10.19 -3.96
N LEU A 136 20.35 10.44 -4.24
CA LEU A 136 19.82 10.42 -5.60
C LEU A 136 20.46 11.52 -6.46
N ILE A 137 20.58 12.74 -5.94
CA ILE A 137 21.25 13.85 -6.62
C ILE A 137 22.71 13.47 -6.91
N LEU A 138 23.43 12.97 -5.90
CA LEU A 138 24.82 12.52 -6.07
C LEU A 138 24.96 11.38 -7.09
N LEU A 139 24.04 10.43 -7.12
CA LEU A 139 24.02 9.42 -8.18
C LEU A 139 23.87 10.10 -9.54
N MET A 140 22.91 11.01 -9.72
CA MET A 140 22.69 11.69 -10.99
C MET A 140 23.93 12.46 -11.46
N GLU A 141 24.72 13.04 -10.54
CA GLU A 141 26.01 13.66 -10.87
C GLU A 141 27.02 12.62 -11.41
N PHE A 142 27.13 11.45 -10.77
CA PHE A 142 28.01 10.38 -11.28
C PHE A 142 27.61 9.88 -12.68
N TYR A 143 26.36 10.08 -13.12
CA TYR A 143 25.94 9.64 -14.45
C TYR A 143 26.77 10.29 -15.55
N GLU A 144 27.11 11.58 -15.38
CA GLU A 144 27.93 12.34 -16.33
C GLU A 144 29.38 11.84 -16.37
N ASP A 145 29.88 11.34 -15.23
CA ASP A 145 31.25 10.83 -15.11
C ASP A 145 31.40 9.36 -15.55
N LEU A 146 30.31 8.57 -15.55
CA LEU A 146 30.32 7.14 -15.89
C LEU A 146 31.02 6.80 -17.22
N PRO A 147 30.83 7.55 -18.33
CA PRO A 147 31.54 7.31 -19.58
C PRO A 147 33.07 7.37 -19.45
N SER A 148 33.58 8.15 -18.50
CA SER A 148 35.02 8.28 -18.22
C SER A 148 35.50 7.26 -17.17
N LEU A 149 34.75 7.11 -16.07
CA LEU A 149 35.08 6.23 -14.94
C LEU A 149 35.01 4.74 -15.30
N GLY A 150 34.06 4.35 -16.15
CA GLY A 150 33.88 2.97 -16.59
C GLY A 150 35.12 2.41 -17.27
N PRO A 151 35.61 3.02 -18.36
CA PRO A 151 36.84 2.61 -19.03
C PRO A 151 38.09 2.67 -18.14
N GLN A 152 38.22 3.70 -17.30
CA GLN A 152 39.33 3.82 -16.33
C GLN A 152 39.34 2.68 -15.31
N SER A 153 38.15 2.20 -14.93
CA SER A 153 37.97 1.06 -14.02
C SER A 153 37.97 -0.29 -14.76
N GLY A 154 38.33 -0.33 -16.05
CA GLY A 154 38.45 -1.56 -16.84
C GLY A 154 37.15 -2.10 -17.45
N TYR A 155 36.04 -1.36 -17.37
CA TYR A 155 34.75 -1.75 -17.94
C TYR A 155 34.61 -1.29 -19.39
N LYS A 156 34.41 -2.25 -20.31
CA LYS A 156 34.16 -2.00 -21.73
C LYS A 156 33.10 -2.95 -22.29
N GLY A 157 32.45 -2.57 -23.38
CA GLY A 157 31.47 -3.40 -24.10
C GLY A 157 30.35 -3.94 -23.21
N LYS A 158 30.13 -5.27 -23.24
CA LYS A 158 29.05 -5.92 -22.47
C LYS A 158 29.15 -5.68 -20.96
N LYS A 159 30.37 -5.62 -20.39
CA LYS A 159 30.56 -5.36 -18.95
C LYS A 159 30.14 -3.94 -18.57
N TYR A 160 30.44 -2.96 -19.44
CA TYR A 160 30.00 -1.58 -19.25
C TYR A 160 28.48 -1.45 -19.35
N ASN A 161 27.85 -2.10 -20.34
CA ASN A 161 26.38 -2.11 -20.45
C ASN A 161 25.72 -2.70 -19.20
N ARG A 162 26.29 -3.79 -18.65
CA ARG A 162 25.76 -4.38 -17.41
C ARG A 162 25.88 -3.45 -16.20
N MET A 163 26.98 -2.71 -16.09
CA MET A 163 27.14 -1.67 -15.08
C MET A 163 26.05 -0.61 -15.24
N LEU A 164 25.80 -0.13 -16.46
CA LEU A 164 24.77 0.88 -16.73
C LEU A 164 23.35 0.39 -16.40
N GLU A 165 23.05 -0.88 -16.67
CA GLU A 165 21.80 -1.53 -16.26
C GLU A 165 21.64 -1.54 -14.73
N ASN A 166 22.70 -1.92 -14.00
CA ASN A 166 22.70 -1.92 -12.54
C ASN A 166 22.52 -0.51 -11.98
N TYR A 167 23.22 0.47 -12.55
CA TYR A 167 23.11 1.86 -12.16
C TYR A 167 21.69 2.39 -12.37
N THR A 168 21.10 2.13 -13.54
CA THR A 168 19.71 2.51 -13.87
C THR A 168 18.70 1.85 -12.92
N TRP A 169 18.94 0.59 -12.54
CA TRP A 169 18.14 -0.09 -11.54
C TRP A 169 18.19 0.63 -10.18
N ASN A 170 19.39 0.98 -9.71
CA ASN A 170 19.57 1.67 -8.42
C ASN A 170 18.86 3.02 -8.38
N VAL A 171 18.98 3.82 -9.44
CA VAL A 171 18.25 5.10 -9.55
C VAL A 171 16.73 4.87 -9.51
N ARG A 172 16.23 3.83 -10.18
CA ARG A 172 14.80 3.52 -10.21
C ARG A 172 14.27 3.11 -8.83
N ILE A 173 14.94 2.19 -8.13
CA ILE A 173 14.48 1.76 -6.81
C ILE A 173 14.53 2.90 -5.80
N LEU A 174 15.55 3.77 -5.88
CA LEU A 174 15.69 4.92 -4.99
C LEU A 174 14.57 5.94 -5.20
N ARG A 175 14.24 6.29 -6.45
CA ARG A 175 13.08 7.13 -6.77
C ARG A 175 11.78 6.51 -6.31
N GLY A 176 11.57 5.22 -6.60
CA GLY A 176 10.36 4.52 -6.16
C GLY A 176 10.20 4.53 -4.64
N GLN A 177 11.30 4.45 -3.89
CA GLN A 177 11.25 4.55 -2.43
C GLN A 177 10.85 5.96 -1.96
N LEU A 178 11.38 7.02 -2.57
CA LEU A 178 11.00 8.41 -2.25
C LEU A 178 9.49 8.64 -2.48
N ASP A 179 8.96 8.11 -3.59
CA ASP A 179 7.53 8.18 -3.90
C ASP A 179 6.68 7.44 -2.86
N LEU A 180 7.12 6.24 -2.45
CA LEU A 180 6.45 5.46 -1.41
C LEU A 180 6.48 6.18 -0.06
N LEU A 181 7.60 6.80 0.34
CA LEU A 181 7.69 7.58 1.57
C LEU A 181 6.73 8.77 1.57
N ALA A 182 6.64 9.50 0.45
CA ALA A 182 5.70 10.61 0.30
C ALA A 182 4.24 10.14 0.39
N ALA A 183 3.90 9.03 -0.28
CA ALA A 183 2.57 8.44 -0.22
C ALA A 183 2.20 7.99 1.21
N SER A 184 3.12 7.29 1.89
CA SER A 184 2.90 6.83 3.26
C SER A 184 2.73 7.97 4.26
N LYS A 185 3.53 9.04 4.18
CA LYS A 185 3.33 10.23 5.06
C LYS A 185 1.93 10.83 4.87
N LYS A 186 1.47 10.94 3.62
CA LYS A 186 0.12 11.43 3.32
C LYS A 186 -0.95 10.52 3.90
N GLU A 187 -0.81 9.21 3.75
CA GLU A 187 -1.75 8.21 4.30
C GLU A 187 -1.81 8.24 5.84
N CYS A 188 -0.65 8.33 6.50
CA CYS A 188 -0.56 8.42 7.96
C CYS A 188 -1.24 9.70 8.47
N SER A 189 -0.93 10.83 7.83
CA SER A 189 -1.52 12.13 8.18
C SER A 189 -3.04 12.12 8.01
N ASN A 190 -3.54 11.53 6.92
CA ASN A 190 -4.97 11.37 6.69
C ASN A 190 -5.63 10.47 7.74
N SER A 191 -4.95 9.41 8.18
CA SER A 191 -5.46 8.49 9.19
C SER A 191 -5.61 9.16 10.56
N ILE A 192 -4.62 9.97 10.98
CA ILE A 192 -4.70 10.75 12.21
C ILE A 192 -5.80 11.84 12.08
N ALA A 193 -5.86 12.55 10.96
CA ALA A 193 -6.90 13.56 10.70
C ALA A 193 -8.33 12.97 10.71
N GLN A 194 -8.50 11.74 10.23
CA GLN A 194 -9.78 11.02 10.30
C GLN A 194 -10.23 10.78 11.75
N VAL A 195 -9.31 10.51 12.68
CA VAL A 195 -9.63 10.35 14.10
C VAL A 195 -10.01 11.70 14.71
N HIS A 196 -9.19 12.72 14.50
CA HIS A 196 -9.45 14.09 14.98
C HIS A 196 -10.83 14.58 14.55
N SER A 197 -11.12 14.49 13.25
CA SER A 197 -12.42 14.91 12.69
C SER A 197 -13.62 14.08 13.18
N SER A 198 -13.38 12.91 13.77
CA SER A 198 -14.45 12.09 14.33
C SER A 198 -14.80 12.47 15.77
N SER A 199 -13.93 13.21 16.48
CA SER A 199 -14.15 13.60 17.89
C SER A 199 -15.50 14.29 18.15
N PRO A 200 -15.90 15.33 17.38
CA PRO A 200 -17.17 16.03 17.62
C PRO A 200 -18.39 15.12 17.40
N ILE A 201 -18.28 14.16 16.48
CA ILE A 201 -19.36 13.19 16.22
C ILE A 201 -19.58 12.31 17.44
N PHE A 202 -18.50 11.95 18.14
CA PHE A 202 -18.58 11.13 19.35
C PHE A 202 -19.13 11.91 20.53
N GLU A 203 -18.69 13.14 20.76
CA GLU A 203 -19.22 13.99 21.82
C GLU A 203 -20.74 14.17 21.69
N ASN A 204 -21.22 14.38 20.46
CA ASN A 204 -22.66 14.43 20.19
C ASN A 204 -23.38 13.10 20.47
N TYR A 205 -22.71 11.97 20.25
CA TYR A 205 -23.26 10.64 20.57
C TYR A 205 -23.34 10.42 22.09
N VAL A 206 -22.31 10.85 22.84
CA VAL A 206 -22.26 10.81 24.32
C VAL A 206 -23.40 11.62 24.93
N SER A 207 -23.59 12.86 24.46
CA SER A 207 -24.62 13.77 24.97
C SER A 207 -26.04 13.25 24.71
N ARG A 208 -26.24 12.52 23.59
CA ARG A 208 -27.56 12.02 23.21
C ARG A 208 -27.94 10.70 23.92
N GLU A 209 -26.98 9.83 24.25
CA GLU A 209 -27.26 8.62 25.04
C GLU A 209 -27.47 8.90 26.53
N ARG A 210 -26.87 9.96 27.09
CA ARG A 210 -27.11 10.37 28.50
C ARG A 210 -28.42 11.13 28.73
N SER A 211 -29.21 11.38 27.68
CA SER A 211 -30.53 12.02 27.80
C SER A 211 -31.57 11.00 28.31
N PRO A 212 -32.30 11.25 29.43
CA PRO A 212 -33.13 10.24 30.11
C PRO A 212 -34.36 9.68 29.36
N GLY A 213 -34.56 10.03 28.08
CA GLY A 213 -35.79 9.73 27.33
C GLY A 213 -35.64 8.83 26.10
N PHE A 214 -34.43 8.37 25.76
CA PHE A 214 -34.22 7.62 24.52
C PHE A 214 -34.39 6.10 24.76
N ASN A 215 -35.55 5.57 24.35
CA ASN A 215 -35.85 4.15 24.38
C ASN A 215 -34.69 3.32 23.78
N ARG A 216 -34.28 2.31 24.54
CA ARG A 216 -33.15 1.40 24.32
C ARG A 216 -33.42 0.41 23.16
N ASN A 217 -33.86 0.89 22.01
CA ASN A 217 -33.86 0.10 20.78
C ASN A 217 -32.46 0.16 20.21
N GLN A 218 -31.62 -0.78 20.64
CA GLN A 218 -30.33 -1.05 20.02
C GLN A 218 -30.54 -1.19 18.50
N ARG A 219 -30.19 -0.15 17.75
CA ARG A 219 -29.95 -0.30 16.32
C ARG A 219 -28.69 -1.16 16.21
N LYS A 220 -28.89 -2.48 16.18
CA LYS A 220 -27.93 -3.41 15.62
C LYS A 220 -27.60 -2.87 14.22
N LEU A 221 -26.47 -2.19 14.10
CA LEU A 221 -25.84 -1.98 12.81
C LEU A 221 -25.50 -3.38 12.32
N ASN A 222 -26.39 -3.96 11.52
CA ASN A 222 -26.20 -5.23 10.86
C ASN A 222 -25.00 -5.08 9.91
N LEU A 223 -23.80 -5.29 10.43
CA LEU A 223 -22.61 -5.56 9.65
C LEU A 223 -22.60 -7.06 9.31
N PHE A 224 -23.60 -7.49 8.53
CA PHE A 224 -23.50 -8.76 7.83
C PHE A 224 -22.96 -8.50 6.44
N SER A 225 -21.70 -8.85 6.24
CA SER A 225 -21.17 -9.21 4.93
C SER A 225 -21.98 -10.41 4.41
N LYS A 226 -23.13 -10.17 3.78
CA LYS A 226 -23.79 -11.18 2.95
C LYS A 226 -22.93 -11.37 1.70
N ARG A 227 -22.09 -12.41 1.69
CA ARG A 227 -21.86 -13.17 0.45
C ARG A 227 -22.91 -14.28 0.38
N PRO A 228 -23.65 -14.42 -0.73
CA PRO A 228 -24.52 -15.56 -0.94
C PRO A 228 -23.67 -16.83 -1.12
N SER A 229 -23.85 -17.79 -0.21
CA SER A 229 -23.51 -19.18 -0.45
C SER A 229 -24.57 -19.72 -1.42
N LEU A 230 -24.13 -20.03 -2.64
CA LEU A 230 -24.83 -20.96 -3.51
C LEU A 230 -24.38 -22.35 -3.07
N ASP A 231 -25.31 -23.15 -2.54
CA ASP A 231 -25.22 -24.59 -2.68
C ASP A 231 -26.60 -25.16 -3.08
N PRO A 232 -26.68 -25.91 -4.18
CA PRO A 232 -27.91 -26.46 -4.69
C PRO A 232 -28.09 -27.87 -4.10
N ASN A 233 -29.12 -28.09 -3.28
CA ASN A 233 -29.96 -29.28 -3.40
C ASN A 233 -31.05 -29.39 -2.32
N LYS A 234 -32.22 -29.79 -2.81
CA LYS A 234 -33.32 -30.49 -2.12
C LYS A 234 -34.25 -29.66 -1.23
N MET A 235 -35.23 -29.07 -1.90
CA MET A 235 -36.62 -29.15 -1.45
C MET A 235 -37.27 -30.40 -2.08
N VAL A 236 -37.86 -31.28 -1.27
CA VAL A 236 -38.90 -32.24 -1.68
C VAL A 236 -39.95 -32.28 -0.57
N ALA A 237 -41.14 -31.75 -0.86
CA ALA A 237 -42.46 -32.23 -0.42
C ALA A 237 -43.51 -31.29 -1.05
N ASN A 238 -44.05 -31.66 -2.22
CA ASN A 238 -45.34 -32.32 -2.41
C ASN A 238 -46.58 -31.43 -2.14
N ALA A 239 -47.20 -30.97 -3.23
CA ALA A 239 -48.65 -30.80 -3.35
C ALA A 239 -49.05 -30.72 -4.84
N SER A 240 -49.55 -31.85 -5.35
CA SER A 240 -50.75 -32.00 -6.19
C SER A 240 -50.95 -31.12 -7.43
N GLY A 241 -51.03 -31.77 -8.60
CA GLY A 241 -52.08 -31.41 -9.58
C GLY A 241 -51.72 -31.47 -11.06
N ARG A 242 -52.05 -32.60 -11.69
CA ARG A 242 -52.55 -32.76 -13.09
C ARG A 242 -51.65 -32.40 -14.28
N SER A 243 -51.29 -33.45 -15.02
CA SER A 243 -50.99 -33.46 -16.47
C SER A 243 -52.23 -33.10 -17.31
N PRO A 244 -52.07 -32.76 -18.61
CA PRO A 244 -52.04 -33.81 -19.63
C PRO A 244 -50.99 -33.63 -20.76
N THR A 245 -50.66 -34.80 -21.34
CA THR A 245 -50.25 -35.16 -22.72
C THR A 245 -50.50 -34.10 -23.82
N SER A 246 -49.74 -33.96 -24.93
CA SER A 246 -49.21 -34.99 -25.85
C SER A 246 -48.20 -34.44 -26.89
N SER A 247 -47.52 -35.39 -27.56
CA SER A 247 -47.12 -35.43 -28.99
C SER A 247 -46.01 -34.51 -29.56
N ALA A 248 -44.87 -35.14 -29.87
CA ALA A 248 -44.00 -34.88 -31.04
C ALA A 248 -44.72 -35.33 -32.36
N PRO A 249 -44.20 -35.15 -33.62
CA PRO A 249 -42.79 -34.97 -34.03
C PRO A 249 -42.49 -34.12 -35.32
N LEU A 250 -41.19 -34.12 -35.70
CA LEU A 250 -40.56 -33.91 -37.03
C LEU A 250 -39.91 -32.54 -37.38
N SER A 251 -38.64 -32.66 -37.81
CA SER A 251 -37.53 -31.73 -38.14
C SER A 251 -37.70 -30.90 -39.44
N PRO A 252 -36.68 -30.20 -40.04
CA PRO A 252 -35.28 -29.91 -39.65
C PRO A 252 -34.77 -28.46 -39.91
N ALA A 253 -33.55 -28.12 -39.44
CA ALA A 253 -32.43 -27.49 -40.20
C ALA A 253 -31.50 -26.56 -39.37
N ASN A 254 -30.19 -26.70 -39.68
CA ASN A 254 -29.03 -25.81 -39.51
C ASN A 254 -28.39 -25.66 -38.11
N GLU A 255 -27.20 -26.27 -37.88
CA GLU A 255 -25.84 -25.71 -38.10
C GLU A 255 -25.54 -24.58 -37.08
N ILE A 256 -24.53 -24.61 -36.19
CA ILE A 256 -23.07 -24.74 -36.38
C ILE A 256 -22.42 -25.05 -35.00
N LYS A 257 -21.40 -25.92 -34.97
CA LYS A 257 -20.48 -26.14 -33.82
C LYS A 257 -19.31 -25.14 -33.86
N PRO A 258 -18.56 -24.94 -32.75
CA PRO A 258 -17.28 -25.67 -32.68
C PRO A 258 -16.92 -26.21 -31.29
N LYS A 259 -16.50 -27.48 -31.28
CA LYS A 259 -15.45 -28.02 -30.39
C LYS A 259 -14.10 -27.65 -31.09
N SER A 260 -12.89 -27.61 -30.52
CA SER A 260 -12.29 -28.37 -29.45
C SER A 260 -10.80 -27.94 -29.36
N ILE A 261 -10.20 -28.03 -28.16
CA ILE A 261 -8.92 -28.75 -27.89
C ILE A 261 -7.68 -28.36 -28.73
N LEU A 262 -6.58 -27.97 -28.07
CA LEU A 262 -5.36 -28.80 -28.12
C LEU A 262 -4.36 -28.53 -26.99
N LYS A 263 -3.64 -29.61 -26.68
CA LYS A 263 -2.79 -29.92 -25.55
C LYS A 263 -1.34 -30.06 -26.07
N LYS A 264 -0.38 -29.53 -25.30
CA LYS A 264 1.07 -29.84 -25.16
C LYS A 264 1.80 -30.58 -26.31
N SER A 265 3.03 -30.15 -26.63
CA SER A 265 4.30 -30.81 -26.21
C SER A 265 5.56 -30.23 -26.90
N ASN A 266 6.69 -30.40 -26.22
CA ASN A 266 8.10 -30.16 -26.60
C ASN A 266 8.53 -30.80 -27.93
N SER A 267 9.56 -30.23 -28.57
CA SER A 267 10.83 -30.93 -28.87
C SER A 267 11.91 -29.99 -29.41
N ASN A 268 13.14 -30.48 -29.31
CA ASN A 268 14.48 -29.91 -29.55
C ASN A 268 15.02 -30.47 -30.88
N ILE A 269 15.82 -29.73 -31.67
CA ILE A 269 16.96 -30.26 -32.50
C ILE A 269 17.70 -29.18 -33.34
N GLU A 270 19.00 -29.13 -33.08
CA GLU A 270 20.23 -28.93 -33.89
C GLU A 270 20.40 -27.99 -35.11
N GLN A 271 21.50 -27.20 -35.00
CA GLN A 271 22.67 -27.01 -35.90
C GLN A 271 22.52 -26.51 -37.37
N GLY A 272 23.39 -25.56 -37.74
CA GLY A 272 23.78 -25.31 -39.15
C GLY A 272 24.41 -23.94 -39.42
N SER A 273 25.65 -23.93 -39.91
CA SER A 273 26.59 -22.80 -40.05
C SER A 273 26.54 -22.09 -41.43
N VAL A 274 27.21 -20.92 -41.50
CA VAL A 274 27.94 -20.29 -42.63
C VAL A 274 27.38 -18.96 -43.21
N GLY A 275 28.08 -17.87 -42.88
CA GLY A 275 28.64 -16.95 -43.88
C GLY A 275 27.91 -15.64 -44.20
N PRO A 276 28.64 -14.56 -44.59
CA PRO A 276 28.41 -13.21 -44.04
C PRO A 276 27.86 -12.20 -45.06
N LYS A 277 27.11 -11.20 -44.57
CA LYS A 277 26.91 -9.93 -45.31
C LYS A 277 27.10 -8.72 -44.41
N LYS A 278 28.05 -7.87 -44.83
CA LYS A 278 28.28 -6.49 -44.39
C LYS A 278 27.02 -5.66 -44.59
N LEU A 279 26.76 -4.70 -43.70
CA LEU A 279 26.30 -3.34 -44.01
C LEU A 279 26.45 -2.44 -42.76
N SER A 280 27.01 -1.26 -43.00
CA SER A 280 27.35 -0.18 -42.08
C SER A 280 26.12 0.67 -41.69
N PRO A 281 26.24 1.61 -40.72
CA PRO A 281 25.15 2.00 -39.83
C PRO A 281 24.38 3.23 -40.32
N THR A 282 23.08 3.24 -40.07
CA THR A 282 22.26 4.46 -40.09
C THR A 282 22.12 5.03 -38.69
N THR A 283 22.52 6.29 -38.58
CA THR A 283 22.31 7.21 -37.48
C THR A 283 20.85 7.70 -37.42
N SER A 284 20.49 8.25 -36.26
CA SER A 284 19.44 9.25 -36.01
C SER A 284 18.33 8.80 -35.04
N THR A 285 18.47 9.04 -33.73
CA THR A 285 18.05 10.24 -32.97
C THR A 285 16.61 10.10 -32.44
N ARG A 286 16.49 9.74 -31.16
CA ARG A 286 15.25 9.95 -30.39
C ARG A 286 15.55 10.98 -29.31
N SER A 287 15.14 12.21 -29.56
CA SER A 287 15.17 13.34 -28.63
C SER A 287 14.31 13.05 -27.40
N ASN A 288 14.88 13.22 -26.21
CA ASN A 288 14.12 13.43 -24.98
C ASN A 288 14.36 14.89 -24.56
N SER A 289 13.34 15.73 -24.69
CA SER A 289 13.39 17.11 -24.20
C SER A 289 13.24 17.11 -22.68
N TRP A 290 14.29 17.54 -22.01
CA TRP A 290 14.26 17.97 -20.62
C TRP A 290 13.87 19.45 -20.61
N VAL A 291 12.71 19.77 -20.04
CA VAL A 291 12.39 21.15 -19.64
C VAL A 291 12.10 21.10 -18.15
N ALA A 292 12.98 21.73 -17.39
CA ALA A 292 12.80 22.03 -15.99
C ALA A 292 11.84 23.23 -15.87
N GLU A 293 10.77 23.08 -15.10
CA GLU A 293 9.99 24.22 -14.60
C GLU A 293 10.77 24.89 -13.46
N ASN A 294 11.13 26.16 -13.66
CA ASN A 294 11.64 27.04 -12.62
C ASN A 294 10.46 27.58 -11.78
N PRO A 295 10.58 27.69 -10.44
CA PRO A 295 9.59 28.37 -9.62
C PRO A 295 9.80 29.90 -9.64
N GLU A 296 8.69 30.65 -9.73
CA GLU A 296 8.64 32.12 -9.70
C GLU A 296 9.04 32.73 -8.33
N PRO A 297 9.53 33.98 -8.32
CA PRO A 297 9.89 34.67 -7.08
C PRO A 297 8.70 35.38 -6.41
N VAL A 298 8.67 35.28 -5.08
CA VAL A 298 7.75 35.95 -4.15
C VAL A 298 7.92 37.47 -4.23
N LYS A 299 6.84 38.21 -4.51
CA LYS A 299 6.80 39.68 -4.40
C LYS A 299 6.42 40.11 -2.97
N ASN A 300 7.32 40.88 -2.36
CA ASN A 300 7.06 41.68 -1.17
C ASN A 300 6.04 42.78 -1.47
N THR A 301 5.01 42.91 -0.62
CA THR A 301 4.19 44.13 -0.53
C THR A 301 4.47 44.83 0.78
N SER A 302 5.14 45.98 0.68
CA SER A 302 5.25 47.02 1.68
C SER A 302 4.48 48.23 1.18
N GLU A 303 3.47 48.68 1.93
CA GLU A 303 2.84 50.02 1.90
C GLU A 303 1.95 50.05 3.17
N SER A 304 2.32 50.68 4.29
CA SER A 304 2.22 52.11 4.63
C SER A 304 0.91 52.78 4.23
N PHE A 305 -0.08 52.79 5.13
CA PHE A 305 -0.72 53.96 5.75
C PHE A 305 -1.44 53.54 7.04
#